data_AF-A0A7F5RAU9-F1
#
_entry.id   AF-A0A7F5RAU9-F1
#
_cell.length_a   1.000
_cell.length_b   1.000
_cell.length_c   1.000
_cell.angle_alpha   90.00
_cell.angle_beta   90.00
_cell.angle_gamma   90.00
#
_symmetry.space_group_name_H-M   'P 1'
#
loop_
_entity.id
_entity.type
_entity.pdbx_description
1 polymer ?
#
loop_
_entity_poly.entity_id
_entity_poly.type
_entity_poly.pdbx_seq_one_letter_code
_entity_poly.pdbx_strand_id
1 'polypeptide(L)'
;MDIVASYPVVKAFLAGSFSGTFSTILFQPLDLVKTRLQNPQPAILKSASDVRMITIFATVVQQDKIFGLWKGMTPSITRCVPGVGLYFCSLDWLKSHYVPGRTPTPLESITLGAVARCMSAGALIPITVVKTRYESGVYQYESVGSALRHIYHTEGLKGMTCGLIPTLVRDAPYSGLYFMFYTQMKLLVPQKHLNSSFAAPIHFTCGIAAGIMASVITQPADVLKTKMQLYPNKFHSLLSAIVHVHSKYGFAGYFKGMVPRMLRRTLVTAMAWTIYEQVTKNIGLK
;
A
#
# COMPACT_ATOMS: atom_id res chain seq x y z
N MET A 1 32.75 7.17 7.25
CA MET A 1 31.27 7.21 7.37
C MET A 1 30.71 8.31 6.43
N ASP A 2 31.32 8.51 5.26
CA ASP A 2 31.23 9.80 4.53
C ASP A 2 30.49 9.73 3.17
N ILE A 3 30.06 8.53 2.77
CA ILE A 3 29.21 8.34 1.59
C ILE A 3 27.77 8.80 1.89
N VAL A 4 27.30 8.60 3.12
CA VAL A 4 25.95 8.99 3.54
C VAL A 4 25.83 10.50 3.66
N ALA A 5 26.88 11.23 4.04
CA ALA A 5 26.84 12.68 4.18
C ALA A 5 26.68 13.41 2.83
N SER A 6 27.27 12.86 1.76
CA SER A 6 27.48 13.53 0.48
C SER A 6 26.33 13.38 -0.53
N TYR A 7 25.42 12.41 -0.36
CA TYR A 7 24.34 12.14 -1.32
C TYR A 7 22.95 12.17 -0.66
N PRO A 8 22.12 13.21 -0.90
CA PRO A 8 20.78 13.33 -0.30
C PRO A 8 19.83 12.19 -0.69
N VAL A 9 19.98 11.64 -1.89
CA VAL A 9 19.20 10.49 -2.38
C VAL A 9 19.47 9.23 -1.56
N VAL A 10 20.72 8.98 -1.17
CA VAL A 10 21.11 7.82 -0.36
C VAL A 10 20.54 7.93 1.05
N LYS A 11 20.56 9.12 1.67
CA LYS A 11 19.91 9.37 2.97
C LYS A 11 18.41 9.08 2.89
N ALA A 12 17.73 9.62 1.87
CA ALA A 12 16.30 9.41 1.67
C ALA A 12 15.96 7.92 1.42
N PHE A 13 16.79 7.22 0.65
CA PHE A 13 16.64 5.79 0.41
C PHE A 13 16.79 4.95 1.68
N LEU A 14 17.84 5.18 2.48
CA LEU A 14 18.09 4.43 3.71
C LEU A 14 17.00 4.70 4.76
N ALA A 15 16.67 5.97 4.99
CA ALA A 15 15.61 6.36 5.90
C ALA A 15 14.25 5.79 5.46
N GLY A 16 13.93 5.90 4.17
CA GLY A 16 12.71 5.35 3.59
C GLY A 16 12.64 3.82 3.66
N SER A 17 13.75 3.12 3.43
CA SER A 17 13.82 1.67 3.47
C SER A 17 13.69 1.13 4.89
N PHE A 18 14.36 1.74 5.87
CA PHE A 18 14.26 1.35 7.27
C PHE A 18 12.86 1.62 7.83
N SER A 19 12.35 2.84 7.64
CA SER A 19 10.99 3.22 8.06
C SER A 19 9.92 2.33 7.39
N GLY A 20 10.05 2.08 6.08
CA GLY A 20 9.13 1.25 5.32
C GLY A 20 9.16 -0.22 5.76
N THR A 21 10.34 -0.76 6.05
CA THR A 21 10.51 -2.12 6.56
C THR A 21 9.90 -2.26 7.96
N PHE A 22 10.22 -1.35 8.88
CA PHE A 22 9.66 -1.36 10.23
C PHE A 22 8.14 -1.26 10.22
N SER A 23 7.58 -0.32 9.44
CA SER A 23 6.12 -0.18 9.25
C SER A 23 5.49 -1.46 8.69
N THR A 24 6.17 -2.11 7.75
CA THR A 24 5.70 -3.36 7.15
C THR A 24 5.68 -4.46 8.19
N ILE A 25 6.72 -4.59 9.02
CA ILE A 25 6.80 -5.60 10.08
C ILE A 25 5.64 -5.42 11.06
N LEU A 26 5.41 -4.19 11.50
CA LEU A 26 4.41 -3.87 12.51
C LEU A 26 2.98 -4.11 12.02
N PHE A 27 2.71 -3.81 10.74
CA PHE A 27 1.35 -3.81 10.19
C PHE A 27 1.07 -4.94 9.19
N GLN A 28 1.99 -5.89 9.00
CA GLN A 28 1.78 -7.09 8.18
C GLN A 28 0.51 -7.89 8.56
N PRO A 29 0.16 -8.06 9.85
CA PRO A 29 -1.08 -8.75 10.22
C PRO A 29 -2.34 -8.15 9.58
N LEU A 30 -2.39 -6.82 9.44
CA LEU A 30 -3.53 -6.13 8.83
C LEU A 30 -3.57 -6.32 7.31
N ASP A 31 -2.40 -6.36 6.65
CA ASP A 31 -2.31 -6.67 5.22
C ASP A 31 -2.79 -8.10 4.94
N LEU A 32 -2.38 -9.06 5.76
CA LEU A 32 -2.83 -10.45 5.64
C LEU A 32 -4.35 -10.59 5.83
N VAL A 33 -4.90 -10.02 6.91
CA VAL A 33 -6.33 -10.10 7.20
C VAL A 33 -7.16 -9.42 6.11
N LYS A 34 -6.69 -8.27 5.60
CA LYS A 34 -7.31 -7.59 4.45
C LYS A 34 -7.35 -8.52 3.23
N THR A 35 -6.23 -9.11 2.84
CA THR A 35 -6.15 -9.98 1.65
C THR A 35 -7.05 -11.20 1.79
N ARG A 36 -7.09 -11.84 2.97
CA ARG A 36 -7.99 -12.97 3.24
C ARG A 36 -9.47 -12.56 3.32
N LEU A 37 -9.81 -11.34 3.75
CA LEU A 37 -11.18 -10.81 3.70
C LEU A 37 -11.65 -10.52 2.27
N GLN A 38 -10.76 -10.00 1.43
CA GLN A 38 -11.04 -9.76 0.01
C GLN A 38 -11.18 -11.07 -0.76
N ASN A 39 -10.48 -12.11 -0.32
CA ASN A 39 -10.57 -13.44 -0.90
C ASN A 39 -10.69 -14.56 0.15
N PRO A 40 -11.88 -14.71 0.78
CA PRO A 40 -12.10 -15.74 1.78
C PRO A 40 -11.95 -17.12 1.16
N GLN A 41 -11.23 -18.00 1.85
CA GLN A 41 -11.09 -19.39 1.41
C GLN A 41 -12.43 -20.13 1.56
N PRO A 42 -12.74 -21.10 0.68
CA PRO A 42 -13.98 -21.86 0.72
C PRO A 42 -14.26 -22.53 2.08
N ALA A 43 -13.21 -22.99 2.77
CA ALA A 43 -13.32 -23.57 4.10
C ALA A 43 -13.89 -22.59 5.14
N ILE A 44 -13.51 -21.30 5.05
CA ILE A 44 -13.98 -20.24 5.95
C ILE A 44 -15.42 -19.85 5.63
N LEU A 45 -15.78 -19.84 4.35
CA LEU A 45 -17.15 -19.54 3.90
C LEU A 45 -18.18 -20.60 4.34
N LYS A 46 -17.75 -21.87 4.52
CA LYS A 46 -18.61 -22.94 5.04
C LYS A 46 -18.83 -22.84 6.55
N SER A 47 -17.92 -22.20 7.28
CA SER A 47 -17.94 -22.15 8.74
C SER A 47 -18.63 -20.91 9.32
N ALA A 48 -18.80 -19.84 8.54
CA ALA A 48 -19.44 -18.61 8.98
C ALA A 48 -20.27 -17.97 7.86
N SER A 49 -21.52 -17.63 8.15
CA SER A 49 -22.42 -16.90 7.24
C SER A 49 -21.93 -15.47 6.94
N ASP A 50 -21.16 -14.87 7.87
CA ASP A 50 -20.59 -13.53 7.73
C ASP A 50 -19.09 -13.53 8.11
N VAL A 51 -18.21 -13.41 7.12
CA VAL A 51 -16.76 -13.46 7.33
C VAL A 51 -16.26 -12.10 7.83
N ARG A 52 -16.01 -12.03 9.14
CA ARG A 52 -15.52 -10.81 9.81
C ARG A 52 -14.01 -10.82 9.99
N MET A 53 -13.45 -9.63 10.19
CA MET A 53 -12.02 -9.42 10.44
C MET A 53 -11.51 -10.26 11.62
N ILE A 54 -12.29 -10.30 12.71
CA ILE A 54 -11.96 -11.04 13.94
C ILE A 54 -11.97 -12.55 13.67
N THR A 55 -12.93 -13.05 12.89
CA THR A 55 -12.99 -14.45 12.50
C THR A 55 -11.73 -14.86 11.72
N ILE A 56 -11.32 -14.07 10.72
CA ILE A 56 -10.09 -14.37 9.96
C ILE A 56 -8.87 -14.34 10.87
N PHE A 57 -8.76 -13.34 11.74
CA PHE A 57 -7.65 -13.23 12.68
C PHE A 57 -7.58 -14.46 13.60
N ALA A 58 -8.70 -14.83 14.22
CA ALA A 58 -8.81 -16.00 15.10
C ALA A 58 -8.47 -17.30 14.35
N THR A 59 -8.99 -17.49 13.14
CA THR A 59 -8.70 -18.66 12.30
C THR A 59 -7.20 -18.75 11.97
N VAL A 60 -6.54 -17.64 11.63
CA VAL A 60 -5.10 -17.63 11.36
C VAL A 60 -4.33 -18.04 12.62
N VAL A 61 -4.67 -17.48 13.78
CA VAL A 61 -3.98 -17.79 15.05
C VAL A 61 -4.21 -19.25 15.46
N GLN A 62 -5.41 -19.80 15.23
CA GLN A 62 -5.71 -21.20 15.53
C GLN A 62 -5.00 -22.19 14.60
N GLN A 63 -4.90 -21.87 13.29
CA GLN A 63 -4.32 -22.78 12.29
C GLN A 63 -2.80 -22.63 12.15
N ASP A 64 -2.32 -21.39 12.03
CA ASP A 64 -0.94 -21.05 11.69
C ASP A 64 -0.13 -20.51 12.89
N LYS A 65 -0.73 -20.51 14.10
CA LYS A 65 -0.19 -19.84 15.30
C LYS A 65 -0.01 -18.32 15.09
N ILE A 66 0.52 -17.65 16.11
CA ILE A 66 0.69 -16.18 16.08
C ILE A 66 1.61 -15.71 14.94
N PHE A 67 2.65 -16.47 14.61
CA PHE A 67 3.58 -16.14 13.52
C PHE A 67 2.93 -16.26 12.13
N GLY A 68 1.80 -16.96 12.01
CA GLY A 68 1.00 -17.03 10.78
C GLY A 68 0.53 -15.66 10.28
N LEU A 69 0.37 -14.68 11.18
CA LEU A 69 -0.01 -13.31 10.83
C LEU A 69 1.05 -12.55 10.03
N TRP A 70 2.30 -13.02 10.06
CA TRP A 70 3.41 -12.46 9.29
C TRP A 70 3.66 -13.19 7.96
N LYS A 71 2.77 -14.09 7.53
CA LYS A 71 2.83 -14.66 6.17
C LYS A 71 2.76 -13.52 5.14
N GLY A 72 3.70 -13.53 4.20
CA GLY A 72 3.89 -12.45 3.22
C GLY A 72 4.89 -11.37 3.63
N MET A 73 5.52 -11.46 4.81
CA MET A 73 6.56 -10.52 5.23
C MET A 73 7.72 -10.46 4.23
N THR A 74 8.31 -11.60 3.87
CA THR A 74 9.46 -11.66 2.96
C THR A 74 9.18 -10.94 1.64
N PRO A 75 8.13 -11.29 0.87
CA PRO A 75 7.81 -10.55 -0.34
C PRO A 75 7.42 -9.08 -0.07
N SER A 76 6.84 -8.74 1.08
CA SER A 76 6.59 -7.33 1.45
C SER A 76 7.87 -6.52 1.59
N ILE A 77 8.89 -7.06 2.27
CA ILE A 77 10.20 -6.40 2.45
C ILE A 77 10.96 -6.35 1.11
N THR A 78 10.99 -7.47 0.38
CA THR A 78 11.61 -7.57 -0.95
C THR A 78 10.97 -6.61 -1.96
N ARG A 79 9.69 -6.25 -1.78
CA ARG A 79 9.05 -5.19 -2.57
C ARG A 79 9.36 -3.79 -2.04
N CYS A 80 9.41 -3.62 -0.72
CA CYS A 80 9.55 -2.32 -0.07
C CYS A 80 10.90 -1.68 -0.38
N VAL A 81 12.00 -2.39 -0.10
CA VAL A 81 13.36 -1.83 -0.21
C VAL A 81 13.70 -1.41 -1.64
N PRO A 82 13.58 -2.27 -2.67
CA PRO A 82 13.78 -1.85 -4.05
C PRO A 82 12.76 -0.81 -4.51
N GLY A 83 11.55 -0.80 -3.96
CA GLY A 83 10.52 0.17 -4.33
C GLY A 83 10.81 1.59 -3.90
N VAL A 84 11.40 1.76 -2.72
CA VAL A 84 11.88 3.07 -2.27
C VAL A 84 12.99 3.57 -3.21
N GLY A 85 13.95 2.70 -3.56
CA GLY A 85 15.04 3.04 -4.47
C GLY A 85 14.53 3.41 -5.86
N LEU A 86 13.74 2.55 -6.49
CA LEU A 86 13.18 2.78 -7.82
C LEU A 86 12.32 4.05 -7.87
N TYR A 87 11.56 4.34 -6.82
CA TYR A 87 10.77 5.58 -6.75
C TYR A 87 11.67 6.81 -6.75
N PHE A 88 12.67 6.88 -5.88
CA PHE A 88 13.57 8.03 -5.81
C PHE A 88 14.42 8.18 -7.08
N CYS A 89 14.94 7.08 -7.64
CA CYS A 89 15.66 7.11 -8.92
C CYS A 89 14.76 7.59 -10.07
N SER A 90 13.53 7.09 -10.15
CA SER A 90 12.58 7.53 -11.19
C SER A 90 12.21 9.00 -11.02
N LEU A 91 12.00 9.46 -9.79
CA LEU A 91 11.68 10.84 -9.49
C LEU A 91 12.84 11.79 -9.81
N ASP A 92 14.07 11.41 -9.47
CA ASP A 92 15.28 12.18 -9.74
C ASP A 92 15.57 12.27 -11.24
N TRP A 93 15.41 11.16 -11.97
CA TRP A 93 15.52 11.13 -13.43
C TRP A 93 14.47 12.02 -14.10
N LEU A 94 13.20 11.93 -13.68
CA LEU A 94 12.12 12.76 -14.22
C LEU A 94 12.35 14.25 -13.93
N LYS A 95 12.78 14.59 -12.70
CA LYS A 95 13.09 15.99 -12.34
C LYS A 95 14.24 16.54 -13.17
N SER A 96 15.34 15.78 -13.29
CA SER A 96 16.53 16.20 -14.02
C SER A 96 16.25 16.43 -15.51
N HIS A 97 15.35 15.63 -16.10
CA HIS A 97 15.03 15.74 -17.52
C HIS A 97 13.97 16.82 -17.83
N TYR A 98 12.90 16.92 -17.05
CA TYR A 98 11.77 17.81 -17.35
C TYR A 98 11.78 19.15 -16.59
N VAL A 99 12.50 19.23 -15.48
CA VAL A 99 12.53 20.41 -14.59
C VAL A 99 13.98 20.70 -14.16
N PRO A 100 14.93 20.88 -15.10
CA PRO A 100 16.32 21.15 -14.75
C PRO A 100 16.45 22.52 -14.05
N GLY A 101 17.11 22.54 -12.89
CA GLY A 101 17.53 23.77 -12.21
C GLY A 101 16.43 24.65 -11.60
N ARG A 102 15.15 24.23 -11.61
CA ARG A 102 14.04 24.97 -11.01
C ARG A 102 13.23 24.12 -10.03
N THR A 103 12.48 24.77 -9.14
CA THR A 103 11.51 24.07 -8.30
C THR A 103 10.25 23.75 -9.10
N PRO A 104 9.76 22.50 -9.07
CA PRO A 104 8.53 22.15 -9.76
C PRO A 104 7.33 22.82 -9.09
N THR A 105 6.38 23.27 -9.91
CA THR A 105 5.07 23.75 -9.42
C THR A 105 4.33 22.61 -8.70
N PRO A 106 3.29 22.91 -7.89
CA PRO A 106 2.53 21.87 -7.20
C PRO A 106 1.94 20.82 -8.17
N LEU A 107 1.44 21.25 -9.33
CA LEU A 107 0.90 20.34 -10.34
C LEU A 107 1.99 19.46 -10.95
N GLU A 108 3.14 20.04 -11.31
CA GLU A 108 4.30 19.28 -11.81
C GLU A 108 4.83 18.30 -10.77
N SER A 109 4.86 18.67 -9.49
CA SER A 109 5.27 17.77 -8.40
C SER A 109 4.33 16.56 -8.28
N ILE A 110 3.03 16.78 -8.46
CA ILE A 110 2.03 15.70 -8.47
C ILE A 110 2.21 14.80 -9.69
N THR A 111 2.39 15.36 -10.89
CA THR A 111 2.55 14.57 -12.12
C THR A 111 3.85 13.78 -12.12
N LEU A 112 4.98 14.41 -11.77
CA LEU A 112 6.28 13.75 -11.65
C LEU A 112 6.23 12.62 -10.60
N GLY A 113 5.61 12.89 -9.44
CA GLY A 113 5.43 11.88 -8.39
C GLY A 113 4.52 10.73 -8.81
N ALA A 114 3.46 11.00 -9.58
CA ALA A 114 2.56 9.98 -10.11
C ALA A 114 3.24 9.11 -11.16
N VAL A 115 3.98 9.70 -12.10
CA VAL A 115 4.72 8.98 -13.15
C VAL A 115 5.84 8.14 -12.52
N ALA A 116 6.63 8.70 -11.60
CA ALA A 116 7.65 7.96 -10.86
C ALA A 116 7.07 6.74 -10.12
N ARG A 117 5.87 6.90 -9.54
CA ARG A 117 5.15 5.81 -8.87
C ARG A 117 4.65 4.75 -9.85
N CYS A 118 4.19 5.15 -11.04
CA CYS A 118 3.79 4.19 -12.08
C CYS A 118 4.99 3.40 -12.59
N MET A 119 6.14 4.03 -12.82
CA MET A 119 7.39 3.36 -13.24
C MET A 119 7.84 2.33 -12.21
N SER A 120 7.94 2.73 -10.95
CA SER A 120 8.32 1.83 -9.85
C SER A 120 7.28 0.72 -9.59
N ALA A 121 5.99 1.01 -9.68
CA ALA A 121 4.94 0.00 -9.57
C ALA A 121 4.96 -1.01 -10.73
N GLY A 122 5.26 -0.55 -11.95
CA GLY A 122 5.45 -1.41 -13.12
C GLY A 122 6.61 -2.38 -12.93
N ALA A 123 7.77 -1.88 -12.49
CA ALA A 123 8.95 -2.72 -12.23
C ALA A 123 8.71 -3.75 -11.10
N LEU A 124 7.90 -3.40 -10.10
CA LEU A 124 7.65 -4.24 -8.92
C LEU A 124 6.35 -5.03 -8.97
N ILE A 125 5.69 -5.08 -10.13
CA ILE A 125 4.45 -5.86 -10.27
C ILE A 125 4.65 -7.35 -9.95
N PRO A 126 5.75 -8.03 -10.37
CA PRO A 126 5.89 -9.46 -10.10
C PRO A 126 6.01 -9.75 -8.60
N ILE A 127 6.75 -8.92 -7.86
CA ILE A 127 6.91 -9.06 -6.41
C ILE A 127 5.58 -8.74 -5.71
N THR A 128 4.79 -7.81 -6.25
CA THR A 128 3.44 -7.51 -5.75
C THR A 128 2.50 -8.70 -5.92
N VAL A 129 2.54 -9.39 -7.06
CA VAL A 129 1.76 -10.62 -7.29
C VAL A 129 2.14 -11.69 -6.27
N VAL A 130 3.45 -11.93 -6.09
CA VAL A 130 3.95 -12.89 -5.09
C VAL A 130 3.47 -12.53 -3.69
N LYS A 131 3.62 -11.27 -3.27
CA LYS A 131 3.12 -10.78 -1.97
C LYS A 131 1.65 -11.15 -1.76
N THR A 132 0.79 -10.79 -2.72
CA THR A 132 -0.65 -11.02 -2.60
C THR A 132 -1.01 -12.50 -2.55
N ARG A 133 -0.28 -13.37 -3.27
CA ARG A 133 -0.49 -14.82 -3.20
C ARG A 133 -0.09 -15.41 -1.85
N TYR A 134 1.06 -15.01 -1.32
CA TYR A 134 1.50 -15.41 0.03
C TYR A 134 0.48 -15.03 1.10
N GLU A 135 -0.05 -13.80 1.07
CA GLU A 135 -1.03 -13.32 2.05
C GLU A 135 -2.39 -14.05 1.96
N SER A 136 -2.78 -14.45 0.75
CA SER A 136 -4.04 -15.15 0.53
C SER A 136 -4.10 -16.56 1.12
N GLY A 137 -2.94 -17.21 1.27
CA GLY A 137 -2.85 -18.63 1.64
C GLY A 137 -3.41 -19.62 0.62
N VAL A 138 -3.82 -19.17 -0.57
CA VAL A 138 -4.30 -20.03 -1.67
C VAL A 138 -3.12 -20.78 -2.32
N TYR A 139 -1.96 -20.14 -2.34
CA TYR A 139 -0.72 -20.70 -2.88
C TYR A 139 0.26 -20.92 -1.73
N GLN A 140 0.95 -22.05 -1.74
CA GLN A 140 2.04 -22.34 -0.82
C GLN A 140 3.35 -22.28 -1.61
N TYR A 141 4.21 -21.33 -1.25
CA TYR A 141 5.52 -21.15 -1.87
C TYR A 141 6.58 -21.14 -0.78
N GLU A 142 7.71 -21.82 -1.02
CA GLU A 142 8.80 -21.89 -0.06
C GLU A 142 9.63 -20.60 -0.03
N SER A 143 9.81 -19.96 -1.20
CA SER A 143 10.60 -18.73 -1.32
C SER A 143 10.07 -17.78 -2.40
N VAL A 144 10.42 -16.50 -2.31
CA VAL A 144 10.05 -15.50 -3.32
C VAL A 144 10.60 -15.87 -4.70
N GLY A 145 11.83 -16.38 -4.77
CA GLY A 145 12.44 -16.82 -6.02
C GLY A 145 11.76 -18.04 -6.63
N SER A 146 11.42 -19.06 -5.81
CA SER A 146 10.66 -20.22 -6.28
C SER A 146 9.26 -19.83 -6.75
N ALA A 147 8.59 -18.90 -6.05
CA ALA A 147 7.29 -18.37 -6.46
C ALA A 147 7.37 -17.65 -7.82
N LEU A 148 8.37 -16.78 -8.03
CA LEU A 148 8.57 -16.09 -9.31
C LEU A 148 8.84 -17.09 -10.44
N ARG A 149 9.72 -18.06 -10.22
CA ARG A 149 10.02 -19.12 -11.20
C ARG A 149 8.78 -19.95 -11.53
N HIS A 150 8.02 -20.36 -10.51
CA HIS A 150 6.78 -21.10 -10.69
C HIS A 150 5.76 -20.32 -11.50
N ILE A 151 5.52 -19.04 -11.16
CA ILE A 151 4.58 -18.17 -11.89
C ILE A 151 5.04 -18.02 -13.35
N TYR A 152 6.33 -17.78 -13.58
CA TYR A 152 6.85 -17.63 -14.94
C TYR A 152 6.65 -18.88 -15.78
N HIS A 153 6.91 -20.08 -15.25
CA HIS A 153 6.73 -21.32 -16.00
C HIS A 153 5.26 -21.73 -16.20
N THR A 154 4.38 -21.46 -15.23
CA THR A 154 2.98 -21.92 -15.27
C THR A 154 2.04 -20.92 -15.93
N GLU A 155 2.30 -19.62 -15.80
CA GLU A 155 1.40 -18.55 -16.24
C GLU A 155 2.08 -17.53 -17.17
N GLY A 156 3.39 -17.65 -17.38
CA GLY A 156 4.17 -16.76 -18.22
C GLY A 156 4.27 -15.33 -17.70
N LEU A 157 4.67 -14.42 -18.61
CA LEU A 157 4.78 -12.99 -18.34
C LEU A 157 3.42 -12.34 -17.97
N LYS A 158 2.32 -12.92 -18.48
CA LYS A 158 0.96 -12.47 -18.16
C LYS A 158 0.62 -12.71 -16.69
N GLY A 159 1.06 -13.82 -16.10
CA GLY A 159 0.94 -14.08 -14.67
C GLY A 159 1.76 -13.11 -13.82
N MET A 160 2.96 -12.72 -14.26
CA MET A 160 3.82 -11.77 -13.52
C MET A 160 3.29 -10.33 -13.54
N THR A 161 2.58 -9.95 -14.61
CA THR A 161 2.06 -8.59 -14.81
C THR A 161 0.56 -8.46 -14.51
N CYS A 162 -0.08 -9.53 -14.03
CA CYS A 162 -1.51 -9.50 -13.73
C CYS A 162 -1.84 -8.48 -12.63
N GLY A 163 -2.95 -7.76 -12.83
CA GLY A 163 -3.37 -6.71 -11.92
C GLY A 163 -2.53 -5.42 -11.97
N LEU A 164 -1.67 -5.22 -12.99
CA LEU A 164 -0.95 -3.96 -13.19
C LEU A 164 -1.93 -2.78 -13.35
N ILE A 165 -2.90 -2.89 -14.26
CA ILE A 165 -3.90 -1.83 -14.50
C ILE A 165 -4.63 -1.43 -13.21
N PRO A 166 -5.28 -2.34 -12.47
CA PRO A 166 -5.95 -1.95 -11.22
C PRO A 166 -4.97 -1.48 -10.14
N THR A 167 -3.69 -1.88 -10.19
CA THR A 167 -2.66 -1.30 -9.31
C THR A 167 -2.39 0.17 -9.65
N LEU A 168 -2.26 0.51 -10.93
CA LEU A 168 -2.04 1.89 -11.38
C LEU A 168 -3.27 2.77 -11.12
N VAL A 169 -4.48 2.26 -11.42
CA VAL A 169 -5.76 2.94 -11.15
C VAL A 169 -5.99 3.14 -9.65
N ARG A 170 -5.39 2.32 -8.79
CA ARG A 170 -5.39 2.53 -7.34
C ARG A 170 -4.34 3.58 -6.93
N ASP A 171 -3.11 3.45 -7.39
CA ASP A 171 -1.97 4.18 -6.86
C ASP A 171 -1.86 5.62 -7.38
N ALA A 172 -2.20 5.86 -8.66
CA ALA A 172 -2.14 7.20 -9.25
C ALA A 172 -3.21 8.14 -8.65
N PRO A 173 -4.51 7.79 -8.61
CA PRO A 173 -5.54 8.67 -8.03
C PRO A 173 -5.40 8.83 -6.52
N TYR A 174 -4.91 7.81 -5.81
CA TYR A 174 -4.79 7.88 -4.34
C TYR A 174 -3.98 9.09 -3.88
N SER A 175 -2.86 9.39 -4.55
CA SER A 175 -1.97 10.49 -4.16
C SER A 175 -2.63 11.86 -4.37
N GLY A 176 -3.33 12.03 -5.50
CA GLY A 176 -4.08 13.26 -5.80
C GLY A 176 -5.28 13.46 -4.87
N LEU A 177 -6.07 12.39 -4.63
CA LEU A 177 -7.20 12.42 -3.70
C LEU A 177 -6.76 12.72 -2.27
N TYR A 178 -5.67 12.10 -1.81
CA TYR A 178 -5.12 12.38 -0.48
C TYR A 178 -4.77 13.86 -0.33
N PHE A 179 -4.03 14.43 -1.29
CA PHE A 179 -3.66 15.85 -1.25
C PHE A 179 -4.86 16.79 -1.34
N MET A 180 -5.82 16.47 -2.22
CA MET A 180 -7.07 17.22 -2.35
C MET A 180 -7.84 17.24 -1.04
N PHE A 181 -8.15 16.08 -0.46
CA PHE A 181 -8.88 16.01 0.81
C PHE A 181 -8.12 16.67 1.95
N TYR A 182 -6.81 16.47 2.03
CA TYR A 182 -5.96 17.10 3.04
C TYR A 182 -6.03 18.63 2.94
N THR A 183 -5.94 19.18 1.73
CA THR A 183 -6.01 20.63 1.50
C THR A 183 -7.39 21.17 1.85
N GLN A 184 -8.45 20.51 1.40
CA GLN A 184 -9.83 20.91 1.71
C GLN A 184 -10.09 20.88 3.21
N MET A 185 -9.66 19.84 3.93
CA MET A 185 -9.78 19.77 5.38
C MET A 185 -9.01 20.87 6.08
N LYS A 186 -7.80 21.20 5.61
CA LYS A 186 -7.01 22.31 6.16
C LYS A 186 -7.68 23.67 5.97
N LEU A 187 -8.36 23.89 4.85
CA LEU A 187 -9.09 25.15 4.58
C LEU A 187 -10.30 25.34 5.51
N LEU A 188 -10.89 24.25 6.01
CA LEU A 188 -11.98 24.30 6.99
C LEU A 188 -11.48 24.64 8.41
N VAL A 189 -10.18 24.59 8.67
CA VAL A 189 -9.60 24.92 9.98
C VAL A 189 -9.26 26.40 10.04
N PRO A 190 -9.70 27.15 11.09
CA PRO A 190 -9.33 28.54 11.26
C PRO A 190 -7.80 28.71 11.37
N GLN A 191 -7.24 29.69 10.64
CA GLN A 191 -5.79 29.96 10.59
C GLN A 191 -5.15 30.20 11.97
N LYS A 192 -5.93 30.73 12.92
CA LYS A 192 -5.48 30.92 14.32
C LYS A 192 -5.04 29.61 15.00
N HIS A 193 -5.66 28.48 14.65
CA HIS A 193 -5.30 27.17 15.21
C HIS A 193 -4.14 26.50 14.46
N LEU A 194 -3.94 26.82 13.18
CA LEU A 194 -2.85 26.29 12.34
C LEU A 194 -1.47 26.86 12.69
N ASN A 195 -1.40 27.99 13.40
CA ASN A 195 -0.15 28.59 13.89
C ASN A 195 0.02 28.48 15.42
N SER A 196 -0.83 27.70 16.08
CA SER A 196 -0.80 27.50 17.53
C SER A 196 -0.16 26.16 17.92
N SER A 197 -0.04 25.87 19.22
CA SER A 197 0.41 24.55 19.71
C SER A 197 -0.45 23.38 19.17
N PHE A 198 -1.69 23.65 18.73
CA PHE A 198 -2.60 22.67 18.14
C PHE A 198 -2.38 22.38 16.64
N ALA A 199 -1.47 23.11 15.97
CA ALA A 199 -1.23 22.95 14.54
C ALA A 199 -0.93 21.49 14.15
N ALA A 200 -0.12 20.83 14.96
CA ALA A 200 0.43 19.53 14.62
C ALA A 200 -0.59 18.37 14.83
N PRO A 201 -1.36 18.31 15.94
CA PRO A 201 -2.54 17.45 16.05
C PRO A 201 -3.59 17.68 14.95
N ILE A 202 -3.80 18.92 14.52
CA ILE A 202 -4.73 19.24 13.44
C ILE A 202 -4.24 18.67 12.10
N HIS A 203 -2.95 18.85 11.78
CA HIS A 203 -2.37 18.26 10.58
C HIS A 203 -2.47 16.74 10.58
N PHE A 204 -2.32 16.12 11.75
CA PHE A 204 -2.48 14.70 11.96
C PHE A 204 -3.92 14.22 11.69
N THR A 205 -4.93 14.85 12.28
CA THR A 205 -6.34 14.47 12.07
C THR A 205 -6.77 14.70 10.62
N CYS A 206 -6.36 15.80 10.00
CA CYS A 206 -6.58 16.05 8.57
C CYS A 206 -5.93 14.96 7.71
N GLY A 207 -4.71 14.53 8.05
CA GLY A 207 -4.01 13.46 7.36
C GLY A 207 -4.73 12.11 7.45
N ILE A 208 -5.22 11.74 8.64
CA ILE A 208 -6.01 10.51 8.82
C ILE A 208 -7.30 10.57 8.00
N ALA A 209 -8.07 11.64 8.14
CA ALA A 209 -9.37 11.76 7.48
C ALA A 209 -9.21 11.78 5.95
N ALA A 210 -8.21 12.51 5.42
CA ALA A 210 -7.87 12.47 3.99
C ALA A 210 -7.44 11.07 3.53
N GLY A 211 -6.63 10.36 4.33
CA GLY A 211 -6.20 9.00 4.06
C GLY A 211 -7.35 7.99 4.01
N ILE A 212 -8.35 8.16 4.88
CA ILE A 212 -9.57 7.35 4.91
C ILE A 212 -10.41 7.62 3.66
N MET A 213 -10.73 8.89 3.37
CA MET A 213 -11.55 9.25 2.20
C MET A 213 -10.92 8.80 0.88
N ALA A 214 -9.61 9.02 0.71
CA ALA A 214 -8.88 8.53 -0.46
C ALA A 214 -8.88 6.99 -0.53
N SER A 215 -8.87 6.29 0.61
CA SER A 215 -8.94 4.83 0.65
C SER A 215 -10.31 4.30 0.24
N VAL A 216 -11.41 4.97 0.63
CA VAL A 216 -12.78 4.60 0.23
C VAL A 216 -12.93 4.65 -1.29
N ILE A 217 -12.52 5.76 -1.92
CA ILE A 217 -12.64 5.94 -3.38
C ILE A 217 -11.78 4.93 -4.15
N THR A 218 -10.59 4.62 -3.63
CA THR A 218 -9.66 3.67 -4.28
C THR A 218 -9.83 2.23 -3.79
N GLN A 219 -10.88 1.92 -3.02
CA GLN A 219 -11.17 0.58 -2.54
C GLN A 219 -11.59 -0.40 -3.65
N PRO A 220 -12.46 -0.04 -4.60
CA PRO A 220 -12.87 -0.95 -5.67
C PRO A 220 -11.69 -1.45 -6.51
N ALA A 221 -10.77 -0.55 -6.89
CA ALA A 221 -9.56 -0.90 -7.64
C ALA A 221 -8.65 -1.87 -6.87
N ASP A 222 -8.58 -1.73 -5.54
CA ASP A 222 -7.78 -2.60 -4.69
C ASP A 222 -8.38 -4.02 -4.57
N VAL A 223 -9.71 -4.15 -4.50
CA VAL A 223 -10.37 -5.46 -4.54
C VAL A 223 -10.15 -6.15 -5.89
N LEU A 224 -10.29 -5.41 -7.00
CA LEU A 224 -10.10 -5.93 -8.35
C LEU A 224 -8.65 -6.37 -8.58
N LYS A 225 -7.69 -5.56 -8.12
CA LYS A 225 -6.27 -5.92 -8.11
C LYS A 225 -6.06 -7.27 -7.43
N THR A 226 -6.53 -7.43 -6.20
CA THR A 226 -6.35 -8.67 -5.44
C THR A 226 -6.93 -9.85 -6.20
N LYS A 227 -8.16 -9.77 -6.73
CA LYS A 227 -8.75 -10.86 -7.50
C LYS A 227 -7.93 -11.25 -8.74
N MET A 228 -7.48 -10.26 -9.52
CA MET A 228 -6.66 -10.50 -10.71
C MET A 228 -5.29 -11.10 -10.37
N GLN A 229 -4.68 -10.69 -9.25
CA GLN A 229 -3.37 -11.18 -8.82
C GLN A 229 -3.41 -12.61 -8.26
N LEU A 230 -4.54 -13.01 -7.67
CA LEU A 230 -4.75 -14.39 -7.21
C LEU A 230 -5.19 -15.32 -8.34
N TYR A 231 -6.05 -14.90 -9.26
CA TYR A 231 -6.65 -15.81 -10.25
C TYR A 231 -6.48 -15.29 -11.69
N PRO A 232 -5.25 -15.25 -12.21
CA PRO A 232 -4.97 -14.69 -13.53
C PRO A 232 -5.61 -15.47 -14.67
N ASN A 233 -5.80 -16.78 -14.51
CA ASN A 233 -6.49 -17.64 -15.49
C ASN A 233 -8.01 -17.38 -15.55
N LYS A 234 -8.59 -16.86 -14.47
CA LYS A 234 -10.02 -16.54 -14.39
C LYS A 234 -10.30 -15.10 -14.79
N PHE A 235 -9.41 -14.18 -14.42
CA PHE A 235 -9.58 -12.75 -14.60
C PHE A 235 -8.46 -12.17 -15.48
N HIS A 236 -8.58 -12.38 -16.79
CA HIS A 236 -7.64 -11.85 -17.77
C HIS A 236 -7.81 -10.34 -18.01
N SER A 237 -9.01 -9.81 -17.83
CA SER A 237 -9.34 -8.40 -18.04
C SER A 237 -9.97 -7.78 -16.80
N LEU A 238 -9.80 -6.47 -16.65
CA LEU A 238 -10.42 -5.69 -15.57
C LEU A 238 -11.95 -5.82 -15.63
N LEU A 239 -12.53 -5.82 -16.83
CA LEU A 239 -13.97 -5.99 -17.05
C LEU A 239 -14.47 -7.35 -16.57
N SER A 240 -13.75 -8.44 -16.84
CA SER A 240 -14.12 -9.77 -16.34
C SER A 240 -14.14 -9.81 -14.81
N ALA A 241 -13.15 -9.18 -14.16
CA ALA A 241 -13.13 -9.06 -12.71
C ALA A 241 -14.30 -8.21 -12.17
N ILE A 242 -14.62 -7.09 -12.82
CA ILE A 242 -15.75 -6.21 -12.46
C ILE A 242 -17.07 -6.97 -12.56
N VAL A 243 -17.35 -7.59 -13.71
CA VAL A 243 -18.58 -8.36 -13.96
C VAL A 243 -18.73 -9.47 -12.92
N HIS A 244 -17.64 -10.19 -12.61
CA HIS A 244 -17.67 -11.24 -11.61
C HIS A 244 -17.95 -10.73 -10.19
N VAL A 245 -17.28 -9.66 -9.76
CA VAL A 245 -17.49 -9.09 -8.41
C VAL A 245 -18.91 -8.56 -8.28
N HIS A 246 -19.39 -7.84 -9.29
CA HIS A 246 -20.74 -7.28 -9.31
C HIS A 246 -21.81 -8.38 -9.30
N SER A 247 -21.69 -9.40 -10.16
CA SER A 247 -22.65 -10.50 -10.25
C SER A 247 -22.66 -11.38 -9.00
N LYS A 248 -21.50 -11.66 -8.39
CA LYS A 248 -21.40 -12.61 -7.27
C LYS A 248 -21.59 -11.97 -5.88
N TYR A 249 -21.13 -10.73 -5.70
CA TYR A 249 -21.08 -10.08 -4.39
C TYR A 249 -21.81 -8.73 -4.35
N GLY A 250 -22.35 -8.27 -5.49
CA GLY A 250 -22.97 -6.96 -5.61
C GLY A 250 -22.02 -5.82 -5.27
N PHE A 251 -22.61 -4.66 -4.93
CA PHE A 251 -21.86 -3.46 -4.57
C PHE A 251 -21.03 -3.62 -3.29
N ALA A 252 -21.53 -4.39 -2.31
CA ALA A 252 -20.83 -4.68 -1.06
C ALA A 252 -19.50 -5.43 -1.28
N GLY A 253 -19.36 -6.17 -2.39
CA GLY A 253 -18.13 -6.87 -2.76
C GLY A 253 -16.91 -5.95 -2.87
N TYR A 254 -17.09 -4.73 -3.36
CA TYR A 254 -16.01 -3.76 -3.54
C TYR A 254 -15.49 -3.18 -2.22
N PHE A 255 -16.25 -3.26 -1.13
CA PHE A 255 -15.85 -2.71 0.18
C PHE A 255 -15.28 -3.77 1.12
N LYS A 256 -15.14 -5.03 0.67
CA LYS A 256 -14.49 -6.09 1.45
C LYS A 256 -13.03 -5.73 1.75
N GLY A 257 -12.65 -5.90 3.02
CA GLY A 257 -11.31 -5.54 3.51
C GLY A 257 -11.06 -4.03 3.68
N MET A 258 -12.10 -3.18 3.62
CA MET A 258 -11.94 -1.73 3.84
C MET A 258 -11.48 -1.39 5.26
N VAL A 259 -12.06 -2.04 6.27
CA VAL A 259 -11.72 -1.83 7.70
C VAL A 259 -10.23 -2.05 7.98
N PRO A 260 -9.61 -3.21 7.69
CA PRO A 260 -8.19 -3.40 7.95
C PRO A 260 -7.30 -2.45 7.13
N ARG A 261 -7.73 -2.06 5.92
CA ARG A 261 -7.02 -1.05 5.12
C ARG A 261 -7.02 0.32 5.81
N MET A 262 -8.17 0.80 6.28
CA MET A 262 -8.30 2.08 6.99
C MET A 262 -7.53 2.06 8.31
N LEU A 263 -7.63 0.96 9.06
CA LEU A 263 -6.91 0.78 10.32
C LEU A 263 -5.39 0.84 10.09
N ARG A 264 -4.87 0.10 9.11
CA ARG A 264 -3.46 0.14 8.74
C ARG A 264 -3.01 1.56 8.39
N ARG A 265 -3.78 2.30 7.59
CA ARG A 265 -3.44 3.67 7.21
C ARG A 265 -3.38 4.59 8.42
N THR A 266 -4.39 4.51 9.28
CA THR A 266 -4.48 5.30 10.51
C THR A 266 -3.29 5.02 11.43
N LEU A 267 -2.95 3.74 11.64
CA LEU A 267 -1.83 3.34 12.50
C LEU A 267 -0.46 3.73 11.94
N VAL A 268 -0.27 3.66 10.61
CA VAL A 268 0.96 4.14 9.96
C VAL A 268 1.11 5.65 10.17
N THR A 269 0.03 6.43 10.00
CA THR A 269 0.06 7.87 10.25
C THR A 269 0.31 8.16 11.74
N ALA A 270 -0.32 7.43 12.65
CA ALA A 270 -0.12 7.55 14.10
C ALA A 270 1.33 7.27 14.50
N MET A 271 1.93 6.22 13.95
CA MET A 271 3.33 5.89 14.17
C MET A 271 4.28 6.98 13.63
N ALA A 272 4.00 7.52 12.44
CA ALA A 272 4.80 8.62 11.90
C ALA A 272 4.73 9.87 12.80
N TRP A 273 3.55 10.15 13.35
CA TRP A 273 3.34 11.25 14.31
C TRP A 273 4.10 11.05 15.62
N THR A 274 3.99 9.87 16.25
CA THR A 274 4.67 9.60 17.52
C THR A 274 6.19 9.66 17.38
N ILE A 275 6.73 9.15 16.27
CA ILE A 275 8.16 9.26 15.96
C ILE A 275 8.56 10.73 15.79
N TYR A 276 7.78 11.51 15.04
CA TYR A 276 8.03 12.94 14.85
C TYR A 276 8.05 13.70 16.18
N GLU A 277 7.08 13.45 17.06
CA GLU A 277 7.00 14.10 18.36
C GLU A 277 8.20 13.75 19.25
N GLN A 278 8.59 12.47 19.30
CA GLN A 278 9.73 12.02 20.09
C GLN A 278 11.05 12.63 19.59
N VAL A 279 11.24 12.68 18.27
CA VAL A 279 12.43 13.28 17.66
C VAL A 279 12.48 14.79 17.95
N THR A 280 11.35 15.49 17.84
CA THR A 280 11.27 16.93 18.10
C THR A 280 11.59 17.26 19.56
N LYS A 281 11.09 16.45 20.52
CA LYS A 281 11.40 16.57 21.96
C LYS A 281 12.89 16.32 22.23
N ASN A 282 13.46 15.26 21.66
CA ASN A 282 14.87 14.91 21.88
C ASN A 282 15.84 15.95 21.29
N ILE A 283 15.44 16.67 20.24
CA ILE A 283 16.23 17.74 19.61
C ILE A 283 16.05 19.09 20.35
N GLY A 284 15.13 19.18 21.32
CA GLY A 284 14.89 20.41 22.08
C GLY A 284 14.16 21.51 21.30
N LEU A 285 13.44 21.12 20.24
CA LEU A 285 12.61 22.04 19.44
C LEU A 285 11.24 22.33 20.09
N LYS A 286 10.94 21.68 21.22
CA LYS A 286 9.74 21.84 22.05
C LYS A 286 10.06 21.62 23.51
#